data_AF-A0A0K0DPQ6-F1
#
_entry.id   AF-A0A0K0DPQ6-F1
#
_cell.length_a   1.000
_cell.length_b   1.000
_cell.length_c   1.000
_cell.angle_alpha   90.00
_cell.angle_beta   90.00
_cell.angle_gamma   90.00
#
_symmetry.space_group_name_H-M   'P 1'
#
loop_
_entity.id
_entity.type
_entity.pdbx_description
1 polymer ?
#
loop_
_entity_poly.entity_id
_entity_poly.type
_entity_poly.pdbx_seq_one_letter_code
_entity_poly.pdbx_strand_id
1 'polypeptide(L)'
;GEKCKYNSEDQFPNGSAFQAQFARRCAQTCCILTTAPLMHIGVLDVSTIPPGYYYYGASAGREWFVDPTNKFKDTSISEKDLMLLDEVFQKISLLLERQEFRVFTWVGSGLQKHYGHLTIAHQDICGSVKKELSDELFDEVNRIVVMIDPENNVLDVKTSNLDTKIYLKSKGPDEHFNKGSGIRLLCEKMKCDLKEGNILVCGDSVTDLPMLQECLTRNPSGVYTIWVTTDSTLQQKIFDFALKRLHCKAYKNTNIAFVSCPEVLLGAMAQATIREISIVRRD
;
A
#
# COMPACT_ATOMS: atom_id res chain seq x y z
N GLY A 1 9.84 12.47 9.83
CA GLY A 1 9.58 11.87 11.14
C GLY A 1 8.77 10.63 10.90
N GLU A 2 9.42 9.48 10.89
CA GLU A 2 8.74 8.19 10.77
C GLU A 2 7.90 7.99 12.03
N LYS A 3 6.57 7.86 11.87
CA LYS A 3 5.70 7.56 13.00
C LYS A 3 5.85 6.07 13.31
N CYS A 4 6.26 5.73 14.53
CA CYS A 4 6.46 4.33 14.96
C CYS A 4 5.17 3.51 15.08
N LYS A 5 3.99 4.11 14.85
CA LYS A 5 2.67 3.46 15.00
C LYS A 5 1.74 3.89 13.89
N TYR A 6 1.14 2.92 13.21
CA TYR A 6 0.16 3.19 12.14
C TYR A 6 -1.09 3.89 12.68
N ASN A 7 -1.53 3.53 13.89
CA ASN A 7 -2.74 4.09 14.53
C ASN A 7 -2.63 5.59 14.87
N SER A 8 -1.47 6.23 14.64
CA SER A 8 -1.28 7.67 14.79
C SER A 8 -0.97 8.38 13.48
N GLU A 9 -1.08 7.69 12.34
CA GLU A 9 -0.88 8.25 10.99
C GLU A 9 -2.06 9.10 10.51
N ASP A 10 -2.38 10.20 11.20
CA ASP A 10 -3.35 11.15 10.67
C ASP A 10 -2.77 11.95 9.49
N GLN A 11 -3.52 12.03 8.39
CA GLN A 11 -3.18 12.88 7.25
C GLN A 11 -3.42 14.37 7.58
N PHE A 12 -2.38 15.20 7.44
CA PHE A 12 -2.48 16.63 7.71
C PHE A 12 -3.53 17.35 6.81
N PRO A 13 -4.43 18.20 7.36
CA PRO A 13 -5.54 18.83 6.62
C PRO A 13 -5.11 19.72 5.44
N ASN A 14 -3.97 20.40 5.52
CA ASN A 14 -3.47 21.22 4.40
C ASN A 14 -3.00 20.34 3.23
N GLY A 15 -2.45 19.16 3.51
CA GLY A 15 -2.00 18.22 2.48
C GLY A 15 -3.16 17.66 1.66
N SER A 16 -4.29 17.35 2.31
CA SER A 16 -5.47 16.81 1.63
C SER A 16 -6.13 17.84 0.71
N ALA A 17 -6.15 19.12 1.08
CA ALA A 17 -6.64 20.19 0.22
C ALA A 17 -5.82 20.34 -1.07
N PHE A 18 -4.49 20.32 -0.98
CA PHE A 18 -3.63 20.42 -2.16
C PHE A 18 -3.76 19.20 -3.08
N GLN A 19 -3.82 18.00 -2.50
CA GLN A 19 -4.03 16.77 -3.27
C GLN A 19 -5.40 16.76 -3.98
N ALA A 20 -6.47 17.16 -3.30
CA ALA A 20 -7.80 17.26 -3.90
C ALA A 20 -7.83 18.27 -5.05
N GLN A 21 -7.21 19.44 -4.89
CA GLN A 21 -7.15 20.44 -5.95
C GLN A 21 -6.33 19.95 -7.14
N PHE A 22 -5.20 19.29 -6.89
CA PHE A 22 -4.36 18.72 -7.94
C PHE A 22 -5.12 17.63 -8.71
N ALA A 23 -5.73 16.67 -8.01
CA ALA A 23 -6.51 15.60 -8.62
C ALA A 23 -7.60 16.15 -9.54
N ARG A 24 -8.35 17.16 -9.08
CA ARG A 24 -9.44 17.76 -9.88
C ARG A 24 -8.96 18.56 -11.09
N ARG A 25 -7.78 19.18 -11.03
CA ARG A 25 -7.31 20.12 -12.06
C ARG A 25 -6.33 19.51 -13.06
N CYS A 26 -5.56 18.52 -12.62
CA CYS A 26 -4.38 18.06 -13.33
C CYS A 26 -4.47 16.59 -13.75
N ALA A 27 -5.50 15.85 -13.32
CA ALA A 27 -5.63 14.43 -13.59
C ALA A 27 -7.07 14.05 -13.97
N GLN A 28 -7.20 13.02 -14.81
CA GLN A 28 -8.48 12.40 -15.14
C GLN A 28 -8.86 11.30 -14.15
N THR A 29 -7.86 10.65 -13.55
CA THR A 29 -8.03 9.59 -12.57
C THR A 29 -6.89 9.66 -11.58
N CYS A 30 -7.22 9.60 -10.30
CA CYS A 30 -6.25 9.56 -9.22
C CYS A 30 -6.55 8.40 -8.31
N CYS A 31 -5.51 7.71 -7.85
CA CYS A 31 -5.64 6.66 -6.86
C CYS A 31 -4.54 6.74 -5.81
N ILE A 32 -4.88 6.31 -4.59
CA ILE A 32 -3.95 6.05 -3.49
C ILE A 32 -3.95 4.55 -3.26
N LEU A 33 -2.76 3.94 -3.30
CA LEU A 33 -2.58 2.50 -3.17
C LEU A 33 -1.73 2.18 -1.95
N THR A 34 -2.33 1.53 -0.96
CA THR A 34 -1.69 1.20 0.32
C THR A 34 -1.72 -0.30 0.59
N THR A 35 -0.78 -0.76 1.42
CA THR A 35 -0.81 -2.10 2.01
C THR A 35 -1.77 -2.19 3.19
N ALA A 36 -2.10 -1.05 3.82
CA ALA A 36 -3.05 -0.99 4.92
C ALA A 36 -4.46 -1.46 4.52
N PRO A 37 -5.29 -1.90 5.48
CA PRO A 37 -6.68 -2.25 5.20
C PRO A 37 -7.52 -1.04 4.80
N LEU A 38 -8.73 -1.29 4.30
CA LEU A 38 -9.62 -0.22 3.85
C LEU A 38 -10.28 0.54 5.01
N MET A 39 -10.73 -0.21 6.03
CA MET A 39 -11.47 0.24 7.22
C MET A 39 -10.87 -0.42 8.48
N HIS A 40 -11.34 -0.01 9.66
CA HIS A 40 -10.89 -0.51 10.97
C HIS A 40 -9.42 -0.19 11.24
N ILE A 41 -9.11 1.11 11.27
CA ILE A 41 -7.75 1.65 11.21
C ILE A 41 -7.16 1.38 9.83
N GLY A 42 -7.95 1.69 8.81
CA GLY A 42 -7.59 1.60 7.40
C GLY A 42 -7.43 2.96 6.75
N VAL A 43 -7.10 2.97 5.45
CA VAL A 43 -6.84 4.20 4.70
C VAL A 43 -8.00 5.19 4.71
N LEU A 44 -9.24 4.70 4.77
CA LEU A 44 -10.43 5.56 4.81
C LEU A 44 -10.64 6.20 6.19
N ASP A 45 -10.08 5.62 7.26
CA ASP A 45 -10.18 6.17 8.62
C ASP A 45 -9.17 7.30 8.86
N VAL A 46 -8.03 7.28 8.15
CA VAL A 46 -6.94 8.25 8.30
C VAL A 46 -6.92 9.35 7.23
N SER A 47 -7.59 9.13 6.09
CA SER A 47 -7.60 10.10 5.00
C SER A 47 -8.55 11.25 5.28
N THR A 48 -8.07 12.48 5.06
CA THR A 48 -8.86 13.71 5.18
C THR A 48 -9.28 14.30 3.82
N ILE A 49 -9.00 13.58 2.72
CA ILE A 49 -9.40 14.00 1.37
C ILE A 49 -10.89 13.69 1.17
N PRO A 50 -11.70 14.63 0.67
CA PRO A 50 -13.12 14.37 0.40
C PRO A 50 -13.33 13.24 -0.62
N PRO A 51 -14.44 12.48 -0.51
CA PRO A 51 -14.80 11.47 -1.50
C PRO A 51 -14.93 12.05 -2.92
N GLY A 52 -14.58 11.24 -3.93
CA GLY A 52 -14.71 11.59 -5.36
C GLY A 52 -13.47 12.21 -6.00
N TYR A 53 -12.41 12.49 -5.23
CA TYR A 53 -11.14 12.97 -5.78
C TYR A 53 -10.13 11.85 -6.04
N TYR A 54 -10.10 10.83 -5.19
CA TYR A 54 -9.19 9.69 -5.27
C TYR A 54 -9.93 8.38 -5.10
N TYR A 55 -9.51 7.38 -5.85
CA TYR A 55 -9.83 5.98 -5.58
C TYR A 55 -8.84 5.43 -4.55
N TYR A 56 -9.32 4.64 -3.61
CA TYR A 56 -8.49 4.05 -2.57
C TYR A 56 -8.37 2.55 -2.80
N GLY A 57 -7.16 2.12 -3.14
CA GLY A 57 -6.77 0.71 -3.19
C GLY A 57 -6.12 0.32 -1.86
N ALA A 58 -6.75 -0.58 -1.13
CA ALA A 58 -6.24 -1.12 0.12
C ALA A 58 -5.74 -2.56 -0.09
N SER A 59 -4.99 -3.08 0.89
CA SER A 59 -4.45 -4.45 0.84
C SER A 59 -3.63 -4.69 -0.45
N ALA A 60 -2.76 -3.72 -0.79
CA ALA A 60 -1.99 -3.64 -2.04
C ALA A 60 -2.83 -3.55 -3.32
N GLY A 61 -4.11 -3.17 -3.21
CA GLY A 61 -5.06 -3.08 -4.32
C GLY A 61 -5.87 -4.34 -4.56
N ARG A 62 -5.95 -5.24 -3.58
CA ARG A 62 -6.91 -6.34 -3.63
C ARG A 62 -8.33 -5.90 -3.32
N GLU A 63 -8.52 -4.74 -2.72
CA GLU A 63 -9.83 -4.14 -2.53
C GLU A 63 -9.78 -2.65 -2.84
N TRP A 64 -10.85 -2.15 -3.44
CA TRP A 64 -10.94 -0.80 -3.95
C TRP A 64 -12.23 -0.11 -3.51
N PHE A 65 -12.07 1.12 -3.05
CA PHE A 65 -13.15 2.09 -2.85
C PHE A 65 -13.00 3.18 -3.91
N VAL A 66 -13.90 3.21 -4.88
CA VAL A 66 -13.94 4.24 -5.93
C VAL A 66 -14.87 5.36 -5.49
N ASP A 67 -16.09 4.97 -5.10
CA ASP A 67 -17.12 5.85 -4.56
C ASP A 67 -18.09 5.04 -3.68
N PRO A 68 -19.08 5.67 -2.99
CA PRO A 68 -20.01 4.94 -2.13
C PRO A 68 -20.82 3.84 -2.84
N THR A 69 -21.04 3.96 -4.15
CA THR A 69 -21.80 3.02 -4.99
C THR A 69 -20.92 2.02 -5.73
N ASN A 70 -19.63 2.30 -5.87
CA ASN A 70 -18.67 1.47 -6.59
C ASN A 70 -17.50 1.05 -5.68
N LYS A 71 -17.59 -0.20 -5.22
CA LYS A 71 -16.55 -0.89 -4.45
C LYS A 71 -16.37 -2.27 -5.05
N PHE A 72 -15.13 -2.72 -5.16
CA PHE A 72 -14.85 -4.05 -5.69
C PHE A 72 -13.62 -4.65 -5.04
N LYS A 73 -13.50 -5.97 -5.13
CA LYS A 73 -12.41 -6.74 -4.55
C LYS A 73 -11.90 -7.76 -5.56
N ASP A 74 -10.72 -8.30 -5.28
CA ASP A 74 -10.15 -9.45 -5.94
C ASP A 74 -11.07 -10.66 -5.71
N THR A 75 -11.54 -11.24 -6.82
CA THR A 75 -12.46 -12.39 -6.84
C THR A 75 -11.74 -13.73 -6.99
N SER A 76 -10.40 -13.74 -7.00
CA SER A 76 -9.61 -14.97 -7.10
C SER A 76 -9.57 -15.76 -5.78
N ILE A 77 -9.85 -15.09 -4.66
CA ILE A 77 -9.90 -15.70 -3.33
C ILE A 77 -11.30 -16.24 -3.05
N SER A 78 -11.41 -17.49 -2.59
CA SER A 78 -12.71 -18.07 -2.26
C SER A 78 -13.24 -17.56 -0.91
N GLU A 79 -14.56 -17.49 -0.75
CA GLU A 79 -15.18 -17.09 0.52
C GLU A 79 -14.77 -18.02 1.68
N LYS A 80 -14.58 -19.32 1.40
CA LYS A 80 -14.11 -20.31 2.38
C LYS A 80 -12.72 -19.97 2.91
N ASP A 81 -11.81 -19.57 2.03
CA ASP A 81 -10.45 -19.21 2.41
C ASP A 81 -10.43 -17.91 3.23
N LEU A 82 -11.32 -16.95 2.90
CA LEU A 82 -11.50 -15.74 3.72
C LEU A 82 -12.06 -16.07 5.11
N MET A 83 -12.99 -17.02 5.22
CA MET A 83 -13.52 -17.45 6.52
C MET A 83 -12.43 -18.05 7.42
N LEU A 84 -11.46 -18.78 6.85
CA LEU A 84 -10.32 -19.29 7.62
C LEU A 84 -9.46 -18.15 8.17
N LEU A 85 -9.18 -17.10 7.37
CA LEU A 85 -8.49 -15.92 7.87
C LEU A 85 -9.28 -15.22 8.99
N ASP A 86 -10.61 -15.18 8.89
CA ASP A 86 -11.47 -14.58 9.91
C ASP A 86 -11.40 -15.35 11.23
N GLU A 87 -11.40 -16.68 11.18
CA GLU A 87 -11.22 -17.53 12.36
C GLU A 87 -9.85 -17.35 12.99
N VAL A 88 -8.78 -17.30 12.18
CA VAL A 88 -7.41 -17.04 12.67
C VAL A 88 -7.34 -15.67 13.33
N PHE A 89 -7.89 -14.64 12.69
CA PHE A 89 -7.91 -13.28 13.23
C PHE A 89 -8.62 -13.20 14.59
N GLN A 90 -9.77 -13.86 14.73
CA GLN A 90 -10.51 -13.90 16.00
C GLN A 90 -9.71 -14.61 17.10
N LYS A 91 -9.09 -15.75 16.80
CA LYS A 91 -8.27 -16.51 17.76
C LYS A 91 -7.03 -15.72 18.20
N ILE A 92 -6.36 -15.06 17.26
CA ILE A 92 -5.20 -14.20 17.59
C ILE A 92 -5.67 -12.97 18.39
N SER A 93 -6.80 -12.36 18.04
CA SER A 93 -7.35 -11.23 18.82
C SER A 93 -7.57 -11.62 20.28
N LEU A 94 -8.14 -12.80 20.55
CA LEU A 94 -8.30 -13.33 21.90
C LEU A 94 -6.96 -13.65 22.59
N LEU A 95 -5.97 -14.14 21.84
CA LEU A 95 -4.61 -14.35 22.36
C LEU A 95 -4.01 -13.02 22.85
N LEU A 96 -4.20 -11.94 22.09
CA LEU A 96 -3.70 -10.61 22.41
C LEU A 96 -4.44 -9.91 23.55
N GLU A 97 -5.56 -10.45 24.03
CA GLU A 97 -6.20 -9.98 25.26
C GLU A 97 -5.49 -10.47 26.53
N ARG A 98 -4.68 -11.54 26.43
CA ARG A 98 -3.91 -12.06 27.55
C ARG A 98 -2.82 -11.06 27.97
N GLN A 99 -2.58 -10.95 29.27
CA GLN A 99 -1.71 -9.91 29.85
C GLN A 99 -0.29 -9.95 29.27
N GLU A 100 0.23 -11.14 29.02
CA GLU A 100 1.55 -11.42 28.45
C GLU A 100 1.68 -10.94 26.99
N PHE A 101 0.63 -11.07 26.18
CA PHE A 101 0.66 -10.73 24.74
C PHE A 101 0.04 -9.37 24.42
N ARG A 102 -0.60 -8.71 25.39
CA ARG A 102 -1.28 -7.44 25.19
C ARG A 102 -0.39 -6.34 24.61
N VAL A 103 0.92 -6.40 24.87
CA VAL A 103 1.91 -5.46 24.30
C VAL A 103 1.84 -5.40 22.76
N PHE A 104 1.58 -6.52 22.10
CA PHE A 104 1.56 -6.62 20.64
C PHE A 104 0.37 -5.92 19.98
N THR A 105 -0.66 -5.54 20.76
CA THR A 105 -1.73 -4.67 20.25
C THR A 105 -1.25 -3.23 20.00
N TRP A 106 -0.12 -2.83 20.58
CA TRP A 106 0.39 -1.45 20.56
C TRP A 106 1.77 -1.29 19.91
N VAL A 107 2.44 -2.41 19.58
CA VAL A 107 3.75 -2.43 18.93
C VAL A 107 3.55 -2.36 17.42
N GLY A 108 4.32 -1.50 16.74
CA GLY A 108 4.27 -1.35 15.29
C GLY A 108 2.84 -1.09 14.77
N SER A 109 2.40 -1.91 13.83
CA SER A 109 1.05 -1.87 13.25
C SER A 109 0.00 -2.66 14.04
N GLY A 110 0.41 -3.40 15.07
CA GLY A 110 -0.44 -4.31 15.82
C GLY A 110 -0.97 -5.48 14.98
N LEU A 111 -2.15 -5.99 15.33
CA LEU A 111 -2.87 -6.99 14.55
C LEU A 111 -3.76 -6.29 13.52
N GLN A 112 -3.54 -6.57 12.24
CA GLN A 112 -4.29 -6.00 11.12
C GLN A 112 -4.84 -7.11 10.22
N LYS A 113 -6.10 -6.94 9.84
CA LYS A 113 -6.77 -7.80 8.86
C LYS A 113 -6.80 -7.12 7.51
N HIS A 114 -6.02 -7.61 6.57
CA HIS A 114 -6.04 -7.17 5.19
C HIS A 114 -6.92 -8.12 4.35
N TYR A 115 -7.32 -7.69 3.17
CA TYR A 115 -7.99 -8.59 2.23
C TYR A 115 -6.99 -9.61 1.69
N GLY A 116 -7.13 -10.88 2.09
CA GLY A 116 -6.31 -12.00 1.66
C GLY A 116 -5.06 -12.29 2.49
N HIS A 117 -4.81 -11.54 3.57
CA HIS A 117 -3.78 -11.89 4.56
C HIS A 117 -4.00 -11.19 5.91
N LEU A 118 -3.36 -11.71 6.95
CA LEU A 118 -3.24 -11.05 8.25
C LEU A 118 -1.82 -10.59 8.48
N THR A 119 -1.66 -9.51 9.24
CA THR A 119 -0.36 -9.03 9.73
C THR A 119 -0.44 -8.89 11.25
N ILE A 120 0.57 -9.38 11.95
CA ILE A 120 0.78 -9.12 13.37
C ILE A 120 2.20 -8.61 13.59
N ALA A 121 2.33 -7.40 14.13
CA ALA A 121 3.61 -6.86 14.54
C ALA A 121 4.10 -7.56 15.82
N HIS A 122 5.34 -8.06 15.77
CA HIS A 122 6.00 -8.69 16.93
C HIS A 122 7.25 -7.91 17.39
N GLN A 123 7.60 -6.84 16.69
CA GLN A 123 8.70 -5.95 17.06
C GLN A 123 8.50 -4.56 16.43
N ASP A 124 9.11 -3.52 17.01
CA ASP A 124 9.20 -2.18 16.43
C ASP A 124 10.62 -1.83 15.97
N ILE A 125 10.75 -0.71 15.25
CA ILE A 125 12.04 -0.23 14.75
C ILE A 125 13.05 0.11 15.86
N CYS A 126 12.58 0.28 17.11
CA CYS A 126 13.40 0.58 18.27
C CYS A 126 13.87 -0.68 19.00
N GLY A 127 13.37 -1.86 18.64
CA GLY A 127 13.69 -3.11 19.33
C GLY A 127 13.10 -3.18 20.74
N SER A 128 11.92 -2.60 20.97
CA SER A 128 11.35 -2.48 22.33
C SER A 128 10.84 -3.80 22.93
N VAL A 129 10.56 -4.81 22.11
CA VAL A 129 10.04 -6.11 22.57
C VAL A 129 11.18 -7.10 22.81
N LYS A 130 11.11 -7.84 23.92
CA LYS A 130 12.05 -8.94 24.20
C LYS A 130 11.88 -10.07 23.20
N LYS A 131 12.99 -10.59 22.70
CA LYS A 131 12.99 -11.64 21.66
C LYS A 131 12.23 -12.88 22.11
N GLU A 132 12.40 -13.30 23.37
CA GLU A 132 11.73 -14.49 23.91
C GLU A 132 10.21 -14.36 23.82
N LEU A 133 9.67 -13.16 24.08
CA LEU A 133 8.23 -12.91 24.00
C LEU A 133 7.73 -12.88 22.54
N SER A 134 8.54 -12.36 21.61
CA SER A 134 8.22 -12.41 20.17
C SER A 134 8.24 -13.85 19.64
N ASP A 135 9.19 -14.67 20.10
CA ASP A 135 9.29 -16.10 19.74
C ASP A 135 8.09 -16.89 20.31
N GLU A 136 7.70 -16.64 21.57
CA GLU A 136 6.50 -17.24 22.17
C GLU A 136 5.21 -16.86 21.42
N LEU A 137 5.07 -15.59 21.01
CA LEU A 137 3.94 -15.16 20.19
C LEU A 137 3.90 -15.92 18.86
N PHE A 138 5.06 -16.06 18.19
CA PHE A 138 5.14 -16.78 16.92
C PHE A 138 4.72 -18.24 17.07
N ASP A 139 5.14 -18.92 18.14
CA ASP A 139 4.74 -20.30 18.41
C ASP A 139 3.22 -20.42 18.62
N GLU A 140 2.60 -19.52 19.39
CA GLU A 140 1.15 -19.50 19.60
C GLU A 140 0.38 -19.20 18.31
N VAL A 141 0.88 -18.27 17.48
CA VAL A 141 0.29 -17.98 16.16
C VAL A 141 0.35 -19.22 15.27
N ASN A 142 1.47 -19.93 15.22
CA ASN A 142 1.57 -21.17 14.45
C ASN A 142 0.62 -22.26 14.96
N ARG A 143 0.48 -22.40 16.28
CA ARG A 143 -0.48 -23.34 16.88
C ARG A 143 -1.92 -23.02 16.45
N ILE A 144 -2.29 -21.74 16.45
CA ILE A 144 -3.61 -21.29 15.99
C ILE A 144 -3.81 -21.62 14.51
N VAL A 145 -2.82 -21.34 13.66
CA VAL A 145 -2.90 -21.63 12.22
C VAL A 145 -3.03 -23.13 11.96
N VAL A 146 -2.23 -23.97 12.62
CA VAL A 146 -2.32 -25.44 12.51
C VAL A 146 -3.64 -25.99 13.04
N MET A 147 -4.24 -25.36 14.06
CA MET A 147 -5.56 -25.75 14.56
C MET A 147 -6.67 -25.51 13.53
N ILE A 148 -6.56 -24.43 12.74
CA ILE A 148 -7.58 -23.99 11.78
C ILE A 148 -7.36 -24.61 10.39
N ASP A 149 -6.11 -24.73 9.95
CA ASP A 149 -5.70 -25.40 8.71
C ASP A 149 -4.75 -26.58 9.04
N PRO A 150 -5.28 -27.68 9.61
CA PRO A 150 -4.46 -28.83 10.04
C PRO A 150 -3.80 -29.57 8.88
N GLU A 151 -4.36 -29.46 7.68
CA GLU A 151 -3.79 -30.06 6.47
C GLU A 151 -2.70 -29.17 5.84
N ASN A 152 -2.54 -27.93 6.32
CA ASN A 152 -1.57 -26.95 5.83
C ASN A 152 -1.71 -26.71 4.31
N ASN A 153 -2.95 -26.65 3.81
CA ASN A 153 -3.25 -26.55 2.38
C ASN A 153 -3.62 -25.13 1.95
N VAL A 154 -4.04 -24.27 2.88
CA VAL A 154 -4.64 -22.97 2.60
C VAL A 154 -3.83 -21.81 3.16
N LEU A 155 -3.24 -21.94 4.35
CA LEU A 155 -2.56 -20.85 5.06
C LEU A 155 -1.04 -21.03 5.02
N ASP A 156 -0.32 -19.92 4.84
CA ASP A 156 1.14 -19.86 4.89
C ASP A 156 1.60 -18.75 5.85
N VAL A 157 2.50 -19.08 6.77
CA VAL A 157 2.99 -18.14 7.79
C VAL A 157 4.40 -17.70 7.42
N LYS A 158 4.62 -16.39 7.33
CA LYS A 158 5.92 -15.79 7.03
C LYS A 158 6.28 -14.76 8.07
N THR A 159 7.48 -14.85 8.62
CA THR A 159 7.98 -13.89 9.62
C THR A 159 9.12 -13.07 9.03
N SER A 160 9.05 -11.76 9.27
CA SER A 160 10.12 -10.79 9.07
C SER A 160 10.69 -10.35 10.43
N ASN A 161 11.62 -9.40 10.43
CA ASN A 161 12.18 -8.86 11.67
C ASN A 161 11.16 -8.07 12.51
N LEU A 162 10.08 -7.58 11.91
CA LEU A 162 9.12 -6.67 12.56
C LEU A 162 7.73 -7.28 12.68
N ASP A 163 7.35 -8.11 11.72
CA ASP A 163 6.00 -8.64 11.61
C ASP A 163 5.96 -10.13 11.23
N THR A 164 4.86 -10.79 11.56
CA THR A 164 4.47 -12.09 11.06
C THR A 164 3.22 -11.89 10.21
N LYS A 165 3.21 -12.51 9.03
CA LYS A 165 2.12 -12.41 8.05
C LYS A 165 1.57 -13.79 7.75
N ILE A 166 0.26 -13.89 7.70
CA ILE A 166 -0.47 -15.12 7.42
C ILE A 166 -1.18 -14.92 6.09
N TYR A 167 -0.68 -15.58 5.05
CA TYR A 167 -1.17 -15.47 3.68
C TYR A 167 -2.04 -16.66 3.30
N LEU A 168 -2.89 -16.45 2.30
CA LEU A 168 -3.48 -17.54 1.55
C LEU A 168 -2.48 -18.10 0.55
N LYS A 169 -2.34 -19.42 0.49
CA LYS A 169 -1.52 -20.12 -0.50
C LYS A 169 -2.12 -19.94 -1.89
N SER A 170 -1.31 -19.41 -2.81
CA SER A 170 -1.68 -19.29 -4.22
C SER A 170 -1.81 -20.69 -4.86
N LYS A 171 -2.86 -20.91 -5.65
CA LYS A 171 -3.06 -22.18 -6.40
C LYS A 171 -2.20 -22.32 -7.67
N GLY A 172 -1.10 -21.57 -7.80
CA GLY A 172 -0.27 -21.53 -9.01
C GLY A 172 1.16 -21.02 -8.77
N PRO A 173 2.04 -21.04 -9.80
CA PRO A 173 3.48 -20.90 -9.63
C PRO A 173 4.00 -19.49 -9.34
N ASP A 174 3.20 -18.43 -9.39
CA ASP A 174 3.73 -17.06 -9.38
C ASP A 174 3.12 -16.11 -8.35
N GLU A 175 4.06 -15.40 -7.71
CA GLU A 175 4.03 -14.09 -7.03
C GLU A 175 2.85 -13.75 -6.11
N HIS A 176 3.18 -13.41 -4.86
CA HIS A 176 2.27 -12.76 -3.92
C HIS A 176 1.70 -11.49 -4.58
N PHE A 177 0.38 -11.30 -4.50
CA PHE A 177 -0.29 -10.12 -5.05
C PHE A 177 0.35 -8.85 -4.48
N ASN A 178 0.76 -7.97 -5.39
CA ASN A 178 1.50 -6.75 -5.07
C ASN A 178 0.78 -5.53 -5.64
N LYS A 179 1.34 -4.33 -5.42
CA LYS A 179 0.75 -3.08 -5.90
C LYS A 179 0.59 -3.02 -7.43
N GLY A 180 1.43 -3.71 -8.19
CA GLY A 180 1.28 -3.86 -9.65
C GLY A 180 0.05 -4.68 -10.02
N SER A 181 -0.18 -5.81 -9.34
CA SER A 181 -1.41 -6.61 -9.45
C SER A 181 -2.65 -5.78 -9.10
N GLY A 182 -2.54 -4.91 -8.09
CA GLY A 182 -3.60 -3.97 -7.71
C GLY A 182 -3.98 -2.99 -8.82
N ILE A 183 -2.99 -2.37 -9.47
CA ILE A 183 -3.22 -1.48 -10.62
C ILE A 183 -3.85 -2.25 -11.79
N ARG A 184 -3.38 -3.47 -12.08
CA ARG A 184 -3.96 -4.31 -13.12
C ARG A 184 -5.45 -4.57 -12.86
N LEU A 185 -5.80 -4.96 -11.63
CA LEU A 185 -7.18 -5.19 -11.22
C LEU A 185 -8.04 -3.91 -11.36
N LEU A 186 -7.52 -2.76 -10.95
CA LEU A 186 -8.21 -1.47 -11.14
C LEU A 186 -8.51 -1.22 -12.61
N CYS A 187 -7.52 -1.41 -13.49
CA CYS A 187 -7.68 -1.16 -14.92
C CYS A 187 -8.74 -2.07 -15.55
N GLU A 188 -8.76 -3.35 -15.17
CA GLU A 188 -9.74 -4.31 -15.64
C GLU A 188 -11.17 -3.95 -15.20
N LYS A 189 -11.35 -3.55 -13.94
CA LYS A 189 -12.67 -3.24 -13.36
C LYS A 189 -13.21 -1.88 -13.81
N MET A 190 -12.34 -0.87 -13.88
CA MET A 190 -12.72 0.49 -14.29
C MET A 190 -12.66 0.71 -15.80
N LYS A 191 -12.20 -0.28 -16.57
CA LYS A 191 -12.00 -0.20 -18.02
C LYS A 191 -11.12 1.00 -18.41
N CYS A 192 -10.14 1.35 -17.58
CA CYS A 192 -9.17 2.38 -17.92
C CYS A 192 -8.00 1.77 -18.72
N ASP A 193 -7.58 2.47 -19.77
CA ASP A 193 -6.44 2.09 -20.59
C ASP A 193 -5.23 2.96 -20.21
N LEU A 194 -4.13 2.32 -19.83
CA LEU A 194 -2.89 2.98 -19.47
C LEU A 194 -1.98 3.22 -20.69
N LYS A 195 -2.32 2.74 -21.88
CA LYS A 195 -1.45 2.79 -23.07
C LYS A 195 -1.12 4.20 -23.56
N GLU A 196 -2.01 5.17 -23.33
CA GLU A 196 -1.87 6.53 -23.85
C GLU A 196 -1.96 7.57 -22.73
N GLY A 197 -1.48 8.78 -23.03
CA GLY A 197 -1.43 9.90 -22.08
C GLY A 197 -0.25 9.81 -21.11
N ASN A 198 -0.28 10.74 -20.14
CA ASN A 198 0.75 10.85 -19.11
C ASN A 198 0.28 10.18 -17.82
N ILE A 199 1.13 9.33 -17.24
CA ILE A 199 0.88 8.65 -15.98
C ILE A 199 1.93 9.13 -14.97
N LEU A 200 1.48 9.63 -13.82
CA LEU A 200 2.36 9.99 -12.72
C LEU A 200 2.31 8.90 -11.64
N VAL A 201 3.45 8.25 -11.37
CA VAL A 201 3.59 7.24 -10.33
C VAL A 201 4.44 7.78 -9.18
N CYS A 202 3.87 7.89 -8.00
CA CYS A 202 4.58 8.30 -6.79
C CYS A 202 4.81 7.11 -5.85
N GLY A 203 6.00 7.00 -5.28
CA GLY A 203 6.35 5.93 -4.33
C GLY A 203 7.41 6.37 -3.32
N ASP A 204 7.58 5.57 -2.27
CA ASP A 204 8.56 5.83 -1.19
C ASP A 204 9.41 4.60 -0.87
N SER A 205 8.97 3.41 -1.30
CA SER A 205 9.60 2.14 -0.92
C SER A 205 9.70 1.15 -2.08
N VAL A 206 10.51 0.11 -1.91
CA VAL A 206 10.64 -0.98 -2.90
C VAL A 206 9.28 -1.63 -3.23
N THR A 207 8.31 -1.57 -2.31
CA THR A 207 6.96 -2.13 -2.51
C THR A 207 6.15 -1.43 -3.59
N ASP A 208 6.56 -0.22 -4.01
CA ASP A 208 5.93 0.56 -5.08
C ASP A 208 6.52 0.25 -6.47
N LEU A 209 7.67 -0.43 -6.56
CA LEU A 209 8.28 -0.78 -7.85
C LEU A 209 7.34 -1.61 -8.76
N PRO A 210 6.56 -2.58 -8.26
CA PRO A 210 5.60 -3.31 -9.10
C PRO A 210 4.51 -2.42 -9.70
N MET A 211 4.11 -1.34 -9.01
CA MET A 211 3.16 -0.35 -9.56
C MET A 211 3.80 0.43 -10.71
N LEU A 212 5.05 0.88 -10.55
CA LEU A 212 5.82 1.50 -11.63
C LEU A 212 6.01 0.53 -12.82
N GLN A 213 6.29 -0.74 -12.53
CA GLN A 213 6.45 -1.79 -13.54
C GLN A 213 5.21 -1.95 -14.41
N GLU A 214 4.04 -2.10 -13.80
CA GLU A 214 2.79 -2.31 -14.52
C GLU A 214 2.48 -1.11 -15.44
N CYS A 215 2.72 0.12 -14.96
CA CYS A 215 2.54 1.33 -15.75
C CYS A 215 3.53 1.40 -16.93
N LEU A 216 4.83 1.18 -16.69
CA LEU A 216 5.86 1.18 -17.73
C LEU A 216 5.65 0.08 -18.77
N THR A 217 5.17 -1.09 -18.34
CA THR A 217 4.86 -2.22 -19.24
C THR A 217 3.80 -1.84 -20.28
N ARG A 218 2.83 -1.02 -19.87
CA ARG A 218 1.71 -0.59 -20.73
C ARG A 218 2.01 0.69 -21.51
N ASN A 219 2.76 1.62 -20.93
CA ASN A 219 3.11 2.90 -21.53
C ASN A 219 4.56 3.29 -21.21
N PRO A 220 5.54 2.77 -21.98
CA PRO A 220 6.96 2.98 -21.70
C PRO A 220 7.42 4.45 -21.72
N SER A 221 6.75 5.30 -22.52
CA SER A 221 7.17 6.68 -22.77
C SER A 221 6.37 7.75 -22.02
N GLY A 222 5.14 7.45 -21.62
CA GLY A 222 4.23 8.40 -20.96
C GLY A 222 4.27 8.35 -19.43
N VAL A 223 5.14 7.54 -18.83
CA VAL A 223 5.24 7.41 -17.37
C VAL A 223 6.26 8.39 -16.81
N TYR A 224 5.79 9.22 -15.88
CA TYR A 224 6.57 10.08 -15.01
C TYR A 224 6.56 9.46 -13.61
N THR A 225 7.68 9.53 -12.88
CA THR A 225 7.73 8.97 -11.53
C THR A 225 8.46 9.89 -10.55
N ILE A 226 7.87 10.04 -9.36
CA ILE A 226 8.44 10.82 -8.27
C ILE A 226 8.61 9.93 -7.05
N TRP A 227 9.82 9.89 -6.50
CA TRP A 227 10.15 9.05 -5.36
C TRP A 227 10.52 9.88 -4.15
N VAL A 228 9.83 9.64 -3.03
CA VAL A 228 10.08 10.32 -1.76
C VAL A 228 11.09 9.49 -0.97
N THR A 229 12.38 9.75 -1.19
CA THR A 229 13.46 9.01 -0.51
C THR A 229 14.80 9.73 -0.58
N THR A 230 15.56 9.64 0.50
CA THR A 230 16.98 10.03 0.55
C THR A 230 17.92 8.81 0.52
N ASP A 231 17.39 7.59 0.48
CA ASP A 231 18.20 6.36 0.43
C ASP A 231 18.80 6.16 -0.96
N SER A 232 20.12 6.36 -1.08
CA SER A 232 20.87 6.14 -2.31
C SER A 232 20.72 4.73 -2.87
N THR A 233 20.53 3.72 -2.02
CA THR A 233 20.34 2.33 -2.46
C THR A 233 19.01 2.16 -3.18
N LEU A 234 17.93 2.71 -2.61
CA LEU A 234 16.62 2.73 -3.24
C LEU A 234 16.64 3.57 -4.53
N GLN A 235 17.26 4.76 -4.51
CA GLN A 235 17.40 5.60 -5.70
C GLN A 235 18.11 4.86 -6.84
N GLN A 236 19.23 4.19 -6.54
CA GLN A 236 19.96 3.39 -7.53
C GLN A 236 19.10 2.24 -8.06
N LYS A 237 18.35 1.55 -7.19
CA LYS A 237 17.41 0.49 -7.62
C LYS A 237 16.34 1.04 -8.55
N ILE A 238 15.78 2.21 -8.29
CA ILE A 238 14.76 2.85 -9.13
C ILE A 238 15.35 3.26 -10.47
N PHE A 239 16.53 3.90 -10.47
CA PHE A 239 17.24 4.24 -11.70
C PHE A 239 17.53 3.00 -12.53
N ASP A 240 18.14 1.99 -11.90
CA ASP A 240 18.39 0.71 -12.53
C ASP A 240 17.11 0.10 -13.05
N PHE A 241 16.01 0.14 -12.31
CA PHE A 241 14.73 -0.46 -12.72
C PHE A 241 14.11 0.27 -13.92
N ALA A 242 14.09 1.61 -13.89
CA ALA A 242 13.50 2.43 -14.94
C ALA A 242 14.37 2.50 -16.21
N LEU A 243 15.69 2.35 -16.07
CA LEU A 243 16.65 2.36 -17.18
C LEU A 243 17.02 0.96 -17.69
N LYS A 244 17.01 -0.09 -16.85
CA LYS A 244 17.37 -1.46 -17.26
C LYS A 244 16.26 -2.15 -18.04
N ARG A 245 16.74 -2.99 -18.96
CA ARG A 245 15.99 -4.08 -19.60
C ARG A 245 15.62 -5.13 -18.54
N LEU A 246 14.45 -5.04 -17.95
CA LEU A 246 13.82 -6.23 -17.37
C LEU A 246 13.10 -6.97 -18.51
N HIS A 247 13.54 -8.21 -18.79
CA HIS A 247 12.91 -9.14 -19.72
C HIS A 247 12.71 -8.63 -21.16
N CYS A 248 13.81 -8.26 -21.83
CA CYS A 248 13.84 -7.90 -23.27
C CYS A 248 13.13 -6.60 -23.69
N LYS A 249 12.63 -5.78 -22.76
CA LYS A 249 12.11 -4.43 -23.06
C LYS A 249 12.91 -3.37 -22.31
N ALA A 250 13.50 -2.42 -23.05
CA ALA A 250 14.12 -1.25 -22.45
C ALA A 250 13.06 -0.15 -22.35
N TYR A 251 12.66 0.24 -21.14
CA TYR A 251 11.70 1.34 -20.97
C TYR A 251 12.32 2.69 -21.31
N LYS A 252 13.64 2.84 -21.07
CA LYS A 252 14.39 4.10 -21.29
C LYS A 252 13.68 5.31 -20.67
N ASN A 253 13.05 5.14 -19.52
CA ASN A 253 12.32 6.22 -18.88
C ASN A 253 13.29 7.21 -18.24
N THR A 254 13.35 8.43 -18.75
CA THR A 254 14.16 9.53 -18.20
C THR A 254 13.36 10.44 -17.27
N ASN A 255 12.04 10.23 -17.15
CA ASN A 255 11.12 11.08 -16.40
C ASN A 255 11.07 10.68 -14.92
N ILE A 256 12.21 10.77 -14.23
CA ILE A 256 12.38 10.36 -12.84
C ILE A 256 12.76 11.58 -12.01
N ALA A 257 12.08 11.79 -10.89
CA ALA A 257 12.45 12.79 -9.90
C ALA A 257 12.51 12.16 -8.50
N PHE A 258 13.41 12.68 -7.67
CA PHE A 258 13.54 12.31 -6.26
C PHE A 258 13.32 13.54 -5.40
N VAL A 259 12.56 13.37 -4.32
CA VAL A 259 12.33 14.40 -3.31
C VAL A 259 12.66 13.84 -1.93
N SER A 260 13.09 14.71 -1.02
CA SER A 260 13.53 14.29 0.31
C SER A 260 12.38 13.98 1.26
N CYS A 261 11.21 14.60 1.07
CA CYS A 261 10.06 14.42 1.94
C CYS A 261 8.73 14.72 1.21
N PRO A 262 7.59 14.23 1.72
CA PRO A 262 6.27 14.43 1.10
C PRO A 262 5.88 15.91 0.96
N GLU A 263 6.34 16.78 1.86
CA GLU A 263 6.02 18.21 1.85
C GLU A 263 6.53 18.91 0.58
N VAL A 264 7.68 18.48 0.04
CA VAL A 264 8.19 19.01 -1.24
C VAL A 264 7.23 18.65 -2.37
N LEU A 265 6.73 17.42 -2.40
CA LEU A 265 5.75 16.97 -3.38
C LEU A 265 4.41 17.71 -3.23
N LEU A 266 3.93 17.90 -2.01
CA LEU A 266 2.71 18.66 -1.73
C LEU A 266 2.85 20.13 -2.15
N GLY A 267 4.00 20.74 -1.89
CA GLY A 267 4.31 22.10 -2.34
C GLY A 267 4.33 22.21 -3.88
N ALA A 268 4.90 21.23 -4.57
CA ALA A 268 4.89 21.16 -6.03
C ALA A 268 3.46 20.98 -6.59
N MET A 269 2.64 20.13 -5.97
CA MET A 269 1.22 19.96 -6.33
C MET A 269 0.44 21.27 -6.13
N ALA A 270 0.67 21.96 -5.01
CA ALA A 270 0.06 23.26 -4.77
C ALA A 270 0.46 24.26 -5.85
N GLN A 271 1.75 24.40 -6.15
CA GLN A 271 2.26 25.30 -7.19
C GLN A 271 1.67 24.99 -8.57
N ALA A 272 1.57 23.72 -8.95
CA ALA A 272 0.98 23.31 -10.23
C ALA A 272 -0.51 23.70 -10.36
N THR A 273 -1.20 23.89 -9.24
CA THR A 273 -2.62 24.29 -9.21
C THR A 273 -2.83 25.79 -9.04
N ILE A 274 -1.80 26.56 -8.67
CA ILE A 274 -1.87 28.02 -8.58
C ILE A 274 -2.02 28.57 -9.99
N ARG A 275 -3.11 29.29 -10.23
CA ARG A 275 -3.22 30.16 -11.40
C ARG A 275 -2.47 31.44 -11.05
N GLU A 276 -1.44 31.79 -11.80
CA GLU A 276 -0.99 33.18 -11.85
C GLU A 276 -2.14 34.00 -12.44
N ILE A 277 -2.94 34.64 -11.58
CA ILE A 277 -3.86 35.68 -12.02
C ILE A 277 -3.01 36.93 -12.19
N SER A 278 -2.53 37.16 -13.42
CA SER A 278 -1.98 38.47 -13.77
C SER A 278 -3.12 39.49 -13.77
N ILE A 279 -3.31 40.18 -12.64
CA ILE A 279 -4.20 41.34 -12.58
C ILE A 279 -3.47 42.47 -13.31
N VAL A 280 -3.66 42.56 -14.62
CA VAL A 280 -3.25 43.75 -15.37
C VAL A 280 -4.17 44.88 -14.93
N ARG A 281 -3.68 45.75 -14.03
CA ARG A 281 -4.30 47.05 -13.82
C ARG A 281 -4.09 47.83 -15.11
N ARG A 282 -5.17 48.11 -15.83
CA ARG A 282 -5.16 49.11 -16.89
C ARG A 282 -5.02 50.47 -16.20
N ASP A 283 -3.95 51.19 -16.53
CA ASP A 283 -3.77 52.60 -16.20
C ASP A 283 -4.85 53.47 -16.86
#